data_AF-A0A2V9K1G2-F1
#
_entry.id   AF-A0A2V9K1G2-F1
#
_cell.length_a   1.000
_cell.length_b   1.000
_cell.length_c   1.000
_cell.angle_alpha   90.00
_cell.angle_beta   90.00
_cell.angle_gamma   90.00
#
_symmetry.space_group_name_H-M   'P 1'
#
loop_
_entity.id
_entity.type
_entity.pdbx_description
1 polymer ?
#
loop_
_entity_poly.entity_id
_entity_poly.type
_entity_poly.pdbx_seq_one_letter_code
_entity_poly.pdbx_strand_id
1 'polypeptide(L)'
;MVNALSLEMPYWLMTCAGLCDLLIDRSELSAHNQTAFFRDTLNTLRVAEGERLGLPRTTVDTPVYFSLDELRTAILDENQRMVPGARNQPIKGPMHGDFDRFLMRLDSRMNDVRYDFLLSPRLRETPPLWSNSYVTS
;
A
#
# COMPACT_ATOMS: atom_id res chain seq x y z
N MET A 1 -27.88 -11.16 15.17
CA MET A 1 -26.98 -11.92 14.28
C MET A 1 -26.05 -10.92 13.63
N VAL A 2 -24.78 -10.83 14.07
CA VAL A 2 -23.79 -10.00 13.37
C VAL A 2 -23.56 -10.69 12.02
N ASN A 3 -23.89 -10.01 10.92
CA ASN A 3 -23.73 -10.57 9.60
C ASN A 3 -22.22 -10.68 9.30
N ALA A 4 -21.69 -11.90 9.18
CA ALA A 4 -20.27 -12.10 8.89
C ALA A 4 -19.84 -11.49 7.53
N LEU A 5 -20.80 -11.21 6.64
CA LEU A 5 -20.58 -10.51 5.37
C LEU A 5 -20.46 -8.97 5.52
N SER A 6 -20.64 -8.44 6.74
CA SER A 6 -20.45 -7.01 7.05
C SER A 6 -19.05 -6.68 7.59
N LEU A 7 -18.16 -7.67 7.72
CA LEU A 7 -16.75 -7.41 7.98
C LEU A 7 -16.04 -7.12 6.65
N GLU A 8 -15.96 -5.83 6.31
CA GLU A 8 -14.90 -5.35 5.43
C GLU A 8 -13.59 -5.44 6.22
N MET A 9 -12.57 -6.09 5.62
CA MET A 9 -11.22 -6.14 6.15
C MET A 9 -10.36 -5.20 5.31
N PRO A 10 -10.17 -3.95 5.76
CA PRO A 10 -9.34 -3.01 5.02
C PRO A 10 -7.94 -3.54 4.75
N TYR A 11 -7.40 -3.25 3.58
CA TYR A 11 -6.04 -3.62 3.17
C TYR A 11 -4.96 -3.17 4.14
N TRP A 12 -5.16 -2.04 4.83
CA TRP A 12 -4.20 -1.52 5.80
C TRP A 12 -4.12 -2.33 7.10
N LEU A 13 -5.05 -3.26 7.32
CA LEU A 13 -4.97 -4.25 8.41
C LEU A 13 -4.15 -5.48 8.04
N MET A 14 -3.76 -5.65 6.76
CA MET A 14 -2.94 -6.78 6.33
C MET A 14 -1.49 -6.61 6.80
N THR A 15 -0.85 -7.73 7.12
CA THR A 15 0.59 -7.77 7.38
C THR A 15 1.38 -7.50 6.10
N CYS A 16 2.63 -7.05 6.25
CA CYS A 16 3.55 -6.90 5.12
C CYS A 16 3.66 -8.20 4.32
N ALA A 17 3.74 -9.35 5.01
CA ALA A 17 3.81 -10.65 4.36
C ALA A 17 2.56 -10.95 3.52
N GLY A 18 1.36 -10.66 4.04
CA GLY A 18 0.11 -10.86 3.31
C GLY A 18 -0.01 -9.97 2.07
N LEU A 19 0.47 -8.72 2.15
CA LEU A 19 0.51 -7.82 0.99
C LEU A 19 1.54 -8.28 -0.05
N CYS A 20 2.71 -8.78 0.39
CA CYS A 20 3.68 -9.40 -0.50
C CYS A 20 3.07 -10.61 -1.23
N ASP A 21 2.40 -11.52 -0.52
CA ASP A 21 1.76 -12.69 -1.13
C ASP A 21 0.67 -12.32 -2.14
N LEU A 22 0.04 -11.16 -1.95
CA LEU A 22 -0.97 -10.66 -2.87
C LEU A 22 -0.38 -10.06 -4.15
N LEU A 23 0.77 -9.39 -4.07
CA LEU A 23 1.29 -8.51 -5.13
C LEU A 23 2.57 -9.02 -5.81
N ILE A 24 3.38 -9.81 -5.09
CA ILE A 24 4.70 -10.27 -5.53
C ILE A 24 4.63 -11.74 -5.92
N ASP A 25 5.08 -12.04 -7.13
CA ASP A 25 5.19 -13.41 -7.61
C ASP A 25 6.58 -13.96 -7.28
N ARG A 26 6.61 -14.93 -6.36
CA ARG A 26 7.83 -15.54 -5.85
C ARG A 26 8.66 -16.29 -6.91
N SER A 27 8.09 -16.54 -8.09
CA SER A 27 8.82 -17.13 -9.23
C SER A 27 9.65 -16.12 -10.03
N GLU A 28 9.44 -14.81 -9.81
CA GLU A 28 10.20 -13.76 -10.47
C GLU A 28 11.62 -13.65 -9.92
N LEU A 29 12.60 -13.51 -10.82
CA LEU A 29 14.02 -13.33 -10.44
C LEU A 29 14.20 -12.09 -9.54
N SER A 30 13.40 -11.04 -9.76
CA SER A 30 13.41 -9.80 -9.00
C SER A 30 12.64 -9.87 -7.68
N ALA A 31 11.95 -10.97 -7.36
CA ALA A 31 11.03 -11.07 -6.22
C ALA A 31 11.66 -10.70 -4.87
N HIS A 32 12.93 -11.06 -4.65
CA HIS A 32 13.64 -10.72 -3.42
C HIS A 32 13.83 -9.19 -3.28
N ASN A 33 14.31 -8.54 -4.34
CA ASN A 33 14.53 -7.10 -4.35
C ASN A 33 13.19 -6.34 -4.31
N GLN A 34 12.18 -6.81 -5.05
CA GLN A 34 10.82 -6.28 -4.98
C GLN A 34 10.27 -6.34 -3.55
N THR A 35 10.46 -7.46 -2.84
CA THR A 35 10.00 -7.64 -1.46
C THR A 35 10.69 -6.68 -0.51
N ALA A 36 12.01 -6.52 -0.64
CA ALA A 36 12.78 -5.60 0.19
C ALA A 36 12.32 -4.14 0.00
N PHE A 37 12.28 -3.69 -1.25
CA PHE A 37 11.83 -2.34 -1.58
C PHE A 37 10.39 -2.08 -1.14
N PHE A 38 9.47 -3.00 -1.46
CA PHE A 38 8.06 -2.89 -1.04
C PHE A 38 7.92 -2.77 0.48
N ARG A 39 8.65 -3.59 1.25
CA ARG A 39 8.65 -3.55 2.71
C ARG A 39 9.12 -2.20 3.23
N ASP A 40 10.19 -1.65 2.66
CA ASP A 40 10.74 -0.35 3.06
C ASP A 40 9.81 0.82 2.71
N THR A 41 9.20 0.80 1.53
CA THR A 41 8.17 1.78 1.13
C THR A 41 6.96 1.70 2.05
N LEU A 42 6.43 0.51 2.30
CA LEU A 42 5.29 0.30 3.19
C LEU A 42 5.59 0.78 4.61
N ASN A 43 6.79 0.50 5.12
CA ASN A 43 7.21 0.96 6.44
C ASN A 43 7.27 2.49 6.50
N THR A 44 7.81 3.14 5.47
CA THR A 44 7.86 4.61 5.37
C THR A 44 6.45 5.22 5.46
N LEU A 45 5.51 4.71 4.66
CA LEU A 45 4.13 5.22 4.65
C LEU A 45 3.43 5.03 6.00
N ARG A 46 3.58 3.84 6.60
CA ARG A 46 2.96 3.53 7.90
C ARG A 46 3.57 4.36 9.02
N VAL A 47 4.89 4.54 9.05
CA VAL A 47 5.56 5.38 10.05
C VAL A 47 5.06 6.82 9.97
N ALA A 48 4.98 7.39 8.75
CA ALA A 48 4.44 8.73 8.55
C ALA A 48 2.99 8.87 9.08
N GLU A 49 2.14 7.88 8.80
CA GLU A 49 0.77 7.85 9.33
C GLU A 49 0.75 7.69 10.86
N GLY A 50 1.59 6.82 11.40
CA GLY A 50 1.69 6.60 12.83
C GLY A 50 2.16 7.85 13.59
N GLU A 51 3.10 8.61 13.03
CA GLU A 51 3.51 9.92 13.55
C GLU A 51 2.35 10.93 13.52
N ARG A 52 1.60 10.98 12.41
CA ARG A 52 0.39 11.82 12.28
C ARG A 52 -0.67 11.48 13.32
N LEU A 53 -0.78 10.22 13.70
CA LEU A 53 -1.71 9.71 14.73
C LEU A 53 -1.15 9.79 16.16
N GLY A 54 0.11 10.21 16.34
CA GLY A 54 0.75 10.29 17.66
C GLY A 54 1.02 8.91 18.30
N LEU A 55 1.23 7.88 17.49
CA LEU A 55 1.54 6.55 17.99
C LEU A 55 2.98 6.49 18.55
N PRO A 56 3.20 5.84 19.70
CA PRO A 56 4.52 5.79 20.34
C PRO A 56 5.54 4.95 19.57
N ARG A 57 5.07 3.98 18.77
CA ARG A 57 5.91 3.13 17.94
C ARG A 57 5.10 2.56 16.77
N THR A 58 5.66 2.71 15.58
CA THR A 58 5.08 2.19 14.34
C THR A 58 6.10 1.27 13.66
N THR A 59 5.61 0.17 13.11
CA THR A 59 6.39 -0.80 12.34
C THR A 59 5.65 -1.12 11.04
N VAL A 60 6.32 -1.86 10.15
CA VAL A 60 5.74 -2.31 8.88
C VAL A 60 4.47 -3.16 9.03
N ASP A 61 4.21 -3.75 10.20
CA ASP A 61 3.01 -4.55 10.50
C ASP A 61 2.01 -3.82 11.41
N THR A 62 2.27 -2.56 11.78
CA THR A 62 1.28 -1.74 12.49
C THR A 62 0.08 -1.48 11.58
N PRO A 63 -1.17 -1.76 12.03
CA PRO A 63 -2.37 -1.70 11.19
C PRO A 63 -2.91 -0.26 11.06
N VAL A 64 -2.08 0.63 10.52
CA VAL A 64 -2.42 2.04 10.23
C VAL A 64 -2.63 2.22 8.74
N TYR A 65 -3.49 3.18 8.39
CA TYR A 65 -3.77 3.55 7.01
C TYR A 65 -2.48 3.91 6.24
N PHE A 66 -2.46 3.62 4.95
CA PHE A 66 -1.43 4.12 4.02
C PHE A 66 -2.07 4.25 2.65
N SER A 67 -1.68 5.24 1.85
CA SER A 67 -2.25 5.42 0.52
C SER A 67 -1.69 4.39 -0.48
N LEU A 68 -2.58 3.65 -1.16
CA LEU A 68 -2.20 2.77 -2.27
C LEU A 68 -1.65 3.57 -3.46
N ASP A 69 -2.12 4.80 -3.67
CA ASP A 69 -1.62 5.66 -4.75
C ASP A 69 -0.19 6.14 -4.47
N GLU A 70 0.12 6.49 -3.22
CA GLU A 70 1.48 6.86 -2.82
C GLU A 70 2.42 5.66 -2.92
N LEU A 71 1.98 4.49 -2.46
CA LEU A 71 2.72 3.24 -2.62
C LEU A 71 2.99 2.93 -4.09
N ARG A 72 1.95 3.01 -4.94
CA ARG A 72 2.05 2.78 -6.38
C ARG A 72 3.03 3.75 -7.03
N THR A 73 2.96 5.02 -6.65
CA THR A 73 3.84 6.08 -7.18
C THR A 73 5.29 5.80 -6.83
N ALA A 74 5.59 5.50 -5.56
CA ALA A 74 6.95 5.16 -5.14
C ALA A 74 7.53 3.95 -5.87
N ILE A 75 6.70 2.93 -6.15
CA ILE A 75 7.12 1.74 -6.90
C ILE A 75 7.31 2.06 -8.39
N LEU A 76 6.44 2.87 -8.98
CA LEU A 76 6.58 3.33 -10.36
C LEU A 76 7.86 4.14 -10.55
N ASP A 77 8.15 5.05 -9.61
CA ASP A 77 9.35 5.88 -9.63
C ASP A 77 10.62 5.04 -9.58
N GLU A 78 10.68 4.02 -8.71
CA GLU A 78 11.82 3.10 -8.67
C GLU A 78 11.90 2.25 -9.95
N ASN A 79 10.75 1.80 -10.48
CA ASN A 79 10.70 1.04 -11.74
C ASN A 79 11.19 1.84 -12.95
N GLN A 80 11.09 3.16 -12.91
CA GLN A 80 11.53 4.08 -13.97
C GLN A 80 12.83 4.81 -13.61
N ARG A 81 13.44 4.47 -12.47
CA ARG A 81 14.57 5.22 -11.92
C ARG A 81 15.75 5.20 -12.87
N MET A 82 16.29 6.40 -13.12
CA MET A 82 17.55 6.60 -13.81
C MET A 82 18.59 7.12 -12.83
N VAL A 83 19.83 6.67 -12.96
CA VAL A 83 20.96 7.09 -12.11
C VAL A 83 22.09 7.67 -12.96
N PRO A 84 22.94 8.55 -12.41
CA PRO A 84 24.10 9.07 -13.14
C PRO A 84 25.10 7.96 -13.45
N GLY A 85 25.40 7.77 -14.74
CA GLY A 85 26.46 6.90 -15.21
C GLY A 85 27.85 7.53 -15.07
N ALA A 86 28.90 6.77 -15.41
CA ALA A 86 30.29 7.18 -15.25
C ALA A 86 30.67 8.49 -15.98
N ARG A 87 29.92 8.91 -17.00
CA ARG A 87 30.10 10.18 -17.73
C ARG A 87 28.92 11.14 -17.51
N ASN A 88 28.23 11.00 -16.39
CA ASN A 88 27.02 11.77 -16.03
C ASN A 88 25.85 11.62 -17.02
N GLN A 89 25.86 10.58 -17.85
CA GLN A 89 24.72 10.22 -18.70
C GLN A 89 23.70 9.40 -17.89
N PRO A 90 22.39 9.59 -18.10
CA PRO A 90 21.38 8.80 -17.39
C PRO A 90 21.47 7.33 -17.83
N ILE A 91 21.63 6.43 -16.87
CA ILE A 91 21.55 4.98 -17.06
C ILE A 91 20.42 4.41 -16.21
N LYS A 92 19.91 3.24 -16.61
CA LYS A 92 18.87 2.54 -15.85
C LYS A 92 19.35 2.23 -14.43
N GLY A 93 18.50 2.52 -13.46
CA GLY A 93 18.72 2.17 -12.06
C GLY A 93 18.72 0.64 -11.85
N PRO A 94 19.15 0.17 -10.66
CA PRO A 94 19.29 -1.25 -10.37
C PRO A 94 18.00 -2.05 -10.50
N MET A 95 16.85 -1.43 -10.21
CA MET A 95 15.52 -2.06 -10.25
C MET A 95 14.66 -1.56 -11.42
N HIS A 96 15.26 -0.92 -12.42
CA HIS A 96 14.50 -0.38 -13.54
C HIS A 96 13.84 -1.51 -14.35
N GLY A 97 12.51 -1.50 -14.44
CA GLY A 97 11.69 -2.53 -15.11
C GLY A 97 11.40 -3.76 -14.24
N ASP A 98 11.98 -3.85 -13.04
CA ASP A 98 11.79 -5.01 -12.19
C ASP A 98 10.37 -5.10 -11.62
N PHE A 99 9.60 -4.02 -11.59
CA PHE A 99 8.24 -3.96 -11.02
C PHE A 99 7.12 -3.96 -12.06
N ASP A 100 7.39 -4.15 -13.36
CA ASP A 100 6.35 -4.09 -14.40
C ASP A 100 5.16 -5.03 -14.09
N ARG A 101 5.46 -6.27 -13.69
CA ARG A 101 4.43 -7.27 -13.34
C ARG A 101 3.77 -6.97 -11.99
N PHE A 102 4.52 -6.43 -11.03
CA PHE A 102 3.97 -5.96 -9.76
C PHE A 102 2.93 -4.87 -9.99
N LEU A 103 3.28 -3.83 -10.76
CA LEU A 103 2.41 -2.70 -11.06
C LEU A 103 1.16 -3.16 -11.80
N MET A 104 1.30 -4.05 -12.79
CA MET A 104 0.14 -4.66 -13.46
C MET A 104 -0.79 -5.38 -12.48
N ARG A 105 -0.24 -6.16 -11.53
CA ARG A 105 -1.04 -6.88 -10.53
C ARG A 105 -1.73 -5.94 -9.55
N LEU A 106 -1.06 -4.88 -9.12
CA LEU A 106 -1.61 -3.84 -8.25
C LEU A 106 -2.76 -3.12 -8.96
N ASP A 107 -2.51 -2.61 -10.18
CA ASP A 107 -3.50 -1.88 -10.98
C ASP A 107 -4.74 -2.74 -11.29
N SER A 108 -4.52 -4.02 -11.63
CA SER A 108 -5.63 -4.94 -11.89
C SER A 108 -6.51 -5.16 -10.67
N ARG A 109 -5.94 -5.13 -9.45
CA ARG A 109 -6.70 -5.30 -8.20
C ARG A 109 -7.41 -4.03 -7.80
N MET A 110 -6.75 -2.89 -7.90
CA MET A 110 -7.35 -1.58 -7.58
C MET A 110 -8.57 -1.27 -8.46
N ASN A 111 -8.62 -1.80 -9.68
CA ASN A 111 -9.71 -1.58 -10.63
C ASN A 111 -10.74 -2.72 -10.69
N ASP A 112 -10.58 -3.79 -9.90
CA ASP A 112 -11.46 -4.96 -9.93
C ASP A 112 -12.41 -4.92 -8.73
N VAL A 113 -13.71 -4.79 -9.03
CA VAL A 113 -14.82 -4.71 -8.06
C VAL A 113 -14.85 -5.85 -7.05
N ARG A 114 -14.25 -7.00 -7.38
CA ARG A 114 -14.15 -8.14 -6.46
C ARG A 114 -13.22 -7.84 -5.29
N TYR A 115 -12.31 -6.89 -5.43
CA TYR A 115 -11.40 -6.44 -4.36
C TYR A 115 -11.93 -5.21 -3.61
N ASP A 116 -13.11 -4.68 -3.94
CA ASP A 116 -13.70 -3.51 -3.25
C ASP A 116 -13.80 -3.73 -1.73
N PHE A 117 -14.13 -4.95 -1.29
CA PHE A 117 -14.24 -5.29 0.13
C PHE A 117 -12.90 -5.15 0.90
N LEU A 118 -11.79 -5.22 0.17
CA LEU A 118 -10.42 -5.18 0.69
C LEU A 118 -9.79 -3.79 0.48
N LEU A 119 -9.88 -3.26 -0.73
CA LEU A 119 -9.16 -2.07 -1.20
C LEU A 119 -9.98 -0.78 -1.06
N SER A 120 -11.32 -0.88 -1.01
CA SER A 120 -12.25 0.25 -0.98
C SER A 120 -13.32 0.09 0.11
N PRO A 121 -12.93 -0.05 1.40
CA PRO A 121 -13.89 -0.27 2.48
C PRO A 121 -14.82 0.93 2.65
N ARG A 122 -16.13 0.72 2.46
CA ARG A 122 -17.19 1.74 2.54
C ARG A 122 -17.67 1.98 3.97
N LEU A 123 -17.47 1.03 4.88
CA LEU A 123 -18.08 1.04 6.22
C LEU A 123 -17.33 1.92 7.25
N ARG A 124 -16.17 2.48 6.92
CA ARG A 124 -15.35 3.28 7.86
C ARG A 124 -15.24 4.77 7.53
N GLU A 125 -15.97 5.26 6.52
CA GLU A 125 -16.11 6.69 6.26
C GLU A 125 -17.30 7.32 7.00
N THR A 126 -18.17 6.52 7.62
CA THR A 126 -19.32 7.04 8.36
C THR A 126 -18.88 7.50 9.76
N PRO A 127 -18.87 8.81 10.06
CA PRO A 127 -18.69 9.26 11.44
C PRO A 127 -19.82 8.69 12.30
N PRO A 128 -19.54 8.36 13.58
CA PRO A 128 -20.54 7.73 14.43
C PRO A 128 -21.77 8.63 14.60
N LEU A 129 -22.96 8.02 14.63
CA LEU A 129 -24.27 8.68 14.62
C LEU A 129 -24.48 9.74 15.72
N TRP A 130 -23.65 9.77 16.77
CA TRP A 130 -23.70 10.80 17.81
C TRP A 130 -23.12 12.16 17.38
N SER A 131 -22.45 12.23 16.23
CA SER A 131 -21.92 13.48 15.66
C SER A 131 -23.00 14.41 15.09
N ASN A 132 -24.23 13.91 14.86
CA ASN A 132 -25.30 14.69 14.22
C ASN A 132 -26.27 15.37 15.21
N SER A 133 -25.99 15.32 16.52
CA SER A 133 -26.91 15.82 17.55
C SER A 133 -26.63 17.25 18.05
N TYR A 134 -25.74 18.00 17.40
CA TYR A 134 -25.36 19.35 17.84
C TYR A 134 -25.59 20.45 16.79
N VAL A 135 -26.57 20.31 15.91
CA VAL A 135 -27.02 21.42 15.07
C VAL A 135 -28.54 21.47 15.02
N THR A 136 -29.14 21.80 16.16
CA THR A 136 -30.41 22.53 16.19
C THR A 136 -30.32 23.60 17.26
N SER A 137 -30.05 24.82 16.83
CA SER A 137 -30.41 26.07 17.52
C SER A 137 -30.61 27.13 16.46
#